data_AF-A0A7T1I855-F1
#
_entry.id   AF-A0A7T1I855-F1
#
_cell.length_a   1.000
_cell.length_b   1.000
_cell.length_c   1.000
_cell.angle_alpha   90.00
_cell.angle_beta   90.00
_cell.angle_gamma   90.00
#
_symmetry.space_group_name_H-M   'P 1'
#
loop_
_entity.id
_entity.type
_entity.pdbx_description
1 polymer ?
#
loop_
_entity_poly.entity_id
_entity_poly.type
_entity_poly.pdbx_seq_one_letter_code
_entity_poly.pdbx_strand_id
1 'polypeptide(L)'
;MSLLQVFATDPAGPASPSLCSSDPAQIAATLAPLGIGFERWQVKAPLAPNADPAAILAAYSAEIAQVQTGGSYPTVDAIRMTPEHPDRQALRQKFLAEHIHSEDEVRFFVEGQGLFCLHIGVEVLQLLCEAGDWISVPAGTKHWFDMGPEPHFCALRFFDNPEGWVAQFSGDPIAERYPRLDELSAPRRT
;
A
#
# COMPACT_ATOMS: atom_id res chain seq x y z
N MET A 1 -13.83 -1.89 -1.49
CA MET A 1 -13.38 -2.38 -2.81
C MET A 1 -12.10 -1.65 -3.18
N SER A 2 -11.09 -2.34 -3.72
CA SER A 2 -9.87 -1.72 -4.24
C SER A 2 -10.20 -0.64 -5.29
N LEU A 3 -9.43 0.45 -5.31
CA LEU A 3 -9.69 1.59 -6.18
C LEU A 3 -8.38 2.19 -6.67
N LEU A 4 -8.23 2.39 -7.98
CA LEU A 4 -7.16 3.16 -8.59
C LEU A 4 -7.69 4.49 -9.10
N GLN A 5 -7.02 5.57 -8.73
CA GLN A 5 -7.21 6.90 -9.31
C GLN A 5 -5.87 7.43 -9.85
N VAL A 6 -5.87 7.97 -11.06
CA VAL A 6 -4.67 8.54 -11.69
C VAL A 6 -4.86 10.03 -11.87
N PHE A 7 -3.87 10.79 -11.42
CA PHE A 7 -3.86 12.25 -11.46
C PHE A 7 -2.61 12.73 -12.18
N ALA A 8 -2.72 13.82 -12.95
CA ALA A 8 -1.53 14.56 -13.35
C ALA A 8 -0.95 15.30 -12.13
N THR A 9 0.38 15.45 -12.08
CA THR A 9 1.04 16.32 -11.10
C THR A 9 0.80 17.78 -11.46
N ASP A 10 0.20 18.54 -10.54
CA ASP A 10 -0.01 19.97 -10.68
C ASP A 10 0.44 20.68 -9.38
N PRO A 11 1.30 21.71 -9.46
CA PRO A 11 1.68 22.53 -8.31
C PRO A 11 0.50 23.13 -7.54
N ALA A 12 -0.63 23.40 -8.21
CA ALA A 12 -1.86 23.92 -7.62
C ALA A 12 -2.73 22.86 -6.93
N GLY A 13 -2.35 21.57 -7.02
CA GLY A 13 -3.10 20.44 -6.50
C GLY A 13 -3.82 19.64 -7.60
N PRO A 14 -4.22 18.40 -7.31
CA PRO A 14 -4.78 17.50 -8.31
C PRO A 14 -6.11 18.02 -8.84
N ALA A 15 -6.23 18.04 -10.16
CA ALA A 15 -7.51 18.12 -10.84
C ALA A 15 -8.32 16.82 -10.66
N SER A 16 -9.45 16.70 -11.35
CA SER A 16 -10.18 15.43 -11.45
C SER A 16 -9.26 14.31 -11.96
N PRO A 17 -9.38 13.08 -11.43
CA PRO A 17 -8.55 11.98 -11.90
C PRO A 17 -8.86 11.67 -13.37
N SER A 18 -7.83 11.46 -14.17
CA SER A 18 -7.93 11.06 -15.58
C SER A 18 -8.44 9.62 -15.73
N LEU A 19 -8.21 8.79 -14.70
CA LEU A 19 -8.72 7.43 -14.57
C LEU A 19 -9.24 7.21 -13.15
N CYS A 20 -10.38 6.55 -13.02
CA CYS A 20 -10.92 6.06 -11.76
C CYS A 20 -11.50 4.66 -12.01
N SER A 21 -10.87 3.61 -11.48
CA SER A 21 -11.32 2.23 -11.70
C SER A 21 -11.20 1.36 -10.45
N SER A 22 -12.20 0.51 -10.27
CA SER A 22 -12.23 -0.53 -9.25
C SER A 22 -12.22 -1.94 -9.84
N ASP A 23 -12.01 -2.07 -11.16
CA ASP A 23 -11.86 -3.35 -11.84
C ASP A 23 -10.41 -3.84 -11.66
N PRO A 24 -10.18 -4.97 -10.97
CA PRO A 24 -8.83 -5.50 -10.75
C PRO A 24 -8.02 -5.70 -12.03
N ALA A 25 -8.67 -6.10 -13.14
CA ALA A 25 -7.99 -6.29 -14.41
C ALA A 25 -7.51 -4.96 -15.00
N GLN A 26 -8.33 -3.91 -14.92
CA GLN A 26 -7.95 -2.57 -15.36
C GLN A 26 -6.88 -1.95 -14.46
N ILE A 27 -6.96 -2.17 -13.14
CA ILE A 27 -5.93 -1.73 -12.19
C ILE A 27 -4.59 -2.36 -12.56
N ALA A 28 -4.53 -3.69 -12.69
CA ALA A 28 -3.31 -4.41 -13.06
C ALA A 28 -2.76 -3.94 -14.42
N ALA A 29 -3.62 -3.79 -15.44
CA ALA A 29 -3.20 -3.34 -16.77
C ALA A 29 -2.68 -1.90 -16.79
N THR A 30 -3.16 -1.04 -15.90
CA THR A 30 -2.68 0.36 -15.77
C THR A 30 -1.34 0.42 -15.06
N LEU A 31 -1.13 -0.44 -14.06
CA LEU A 31 0.06 -0.46 -13.21
C LEU A 31 1.25 -1.20 -13.84
N ALA A 32 0.99 -2.26 -14.62
CA ALA A 32 2.04 -3.09 -15.20
C ALA A 32 3.05 -2.35 -16.11
N PRO A 33 2.64 -1.41 -17.00
CA PRO A 33 3.58 -0.63 -17.80
C PRO A 33 4.52 0.27 -16.98
N LEU A 34 4.12 0.60 -15.74
CA LEU A 34 4.89 1.41 -14.80
C LEU A 34 5.83 0.56 -13.92
N GLY A 35 5.87 -0.76 -14.14
CA GLY A 35 6.62 -1.71 -13.32
C GLY A 35 5.98 -2.01 -11.97
N ILE A 36 4.76 -1.54 -11.72
CA ILE A 36 4.04 -1.78 -10.47
C ILE A 36 3.28 -3.11 -10.59
N GLY A 37 3.56 -4.05 -9.69
CA GLY A 37 2.83 -5.31 -9.58
C GLY A 37 1.52 -5.12 -8.84
N PHE A 38 0.43 -5.71 -9.34
CA PHE A 38 -0.84 -5.78 -8.64
C PHE A 38 -1.57 -7.09 -8.94
N GLU A 39 -1.95 -7.82 -7.89
CA GLU A 39 -2.74 -9.05 -7.99
C GLU A 39 -3.80 -9.08 -6.89
N ARG A 40 -4.89 -9.83 -7.13
CA ARG A 40 -5.86 -10.15 -6.08
C ARG A 40 -5.84 -11.63 -5.77
N TRP A 41 -5.53 -11.97 -4.52
CA TRP A 41 -5.53 -13.34 -4.01
C TRP A 41 -6.74 -13.58 -3.12
N GLN A 42 -7.05 -14.86 -2.93
CA GLN A 42 -8.15 -15.25 -2.06
C GLN A 42 -7.76 -15.03 -0.59
N VAL A 43 -8.51 -14.17 0.10
CA VAL A 43 -8.39 -14.01 1.55
C VAL A 43 -8.90 -15.27 2.24
N LYS A 44 -8.15 -15.77 3.22
CA LYS A 44 -8.57 -16.93 4.02
C LYS A 44 -9.62 -16.53 5.05
N ALA A 45 -10.08 -17.49 5.85
CA ALA A 45 -10.99 -17.20 6.95
C ALA A 45 -10.44 -16.06 7.83
N PRO A 46 -11.32 -15.22 8.41
CA PRO A 46 -10.89 -14.09 9.24
C PRO A 46 -9.92 -14.52 10.32
N LEU A 47 -8.80 -13.81 10.42
CA LEU A 47 -7.82 -14.00 11.49
C LEU A 47 -8.44 -13.62 12.84
N ALA A 48 -7.98 -14.26 13.91
CA ALA A 48 -8.39 -13.84 15.25
C ALA A 48 -7.99 -12.36 15.48
N PRO A 49 -8.80 -11.54 16.20
CA PRO A 49 -8.49 -10.13 16.44
C PRO A 49 -7.15 -9.91 17.15
N ASN A 50 -6.74 -10.87 17.97
CA ASN A 50 -5.49 -10.90 18.72
C ASN A 50 -4.46 -11.88 18.14
N ALA A 51 -4.62 -12.32 16.89
CA ALA A 51 -3.63 -13.16 16.22
C ALA A 51 -2.26 -12.47 16.25
N ASP A 52 -1.26 -13.20 16.75
CA ASP A 52 0.12 -12.73 16.73
C ASP A 52 0.72 -12.86 15.31
N PRO A 53 1.87 -12.23 15.04
CA PRO A 53 2.51 -12.31 13.73
C PRO A 53 2.77 -13.75 13.26
N ALA A 54 3.11 -14.67 14.18
CA ALA A 54 3.38 -16.06 13.85
C ALA A 54 2.14 -16.80 13.34
N ALA A 55 0.98 -16.59 13.98
CA ALA A 55 -0.30 -17.15 13.54
C ALA A 55 -0.72 -16.61 12.17
N ILE A 56 -0.47 -15.32 11.91
CA ILE A 56 -0.76 -14.68 10.61
C ILE A 56 0.11 -15.30 9.52
N LEU A 57 1.42 -15.40 9.75
CA LEU A 57 2.36 -16.03 8.80
C LEU A 57 2.01 -17.50 8.54
N ALA A 58 1.64 -18.25 9.58
CA ALA A 58 1.22 -19.65 9.44
C ALA A 58 -0.05 -19.78 8.57
N ALA A 59 -1.02 -18.88 8.76
CA ALA A 59 -2.26 -18.85 7.98
C ALA A 59 -1.99 -18.64 6.48
N TYR A 60 -1.01 -17.83 6.13
CA TYR A 60 -0.68 -17.46 4.74
C TYR A 60 0.59 -18.13 4.20
N SER A 61 1.00 -19.26 4.77
CA SER A 61 2.24 -19.96 4.41
C SER A 61 2.33 -20.37 2.93
N ALA A 62 1.20 -20.69 2.29
CA ALA A 62 1.16 -21.07 0.87
C ALA A 62 1.42 -19.87 -0.06
N GLU A 63 0.79 -18.74 0.23
CA GLU A 63 0.96 -17.47 -0.50
C GLU A 63 2.39 -16.93 -0.31
N ILE A 64 2.91 -17.05 0.92
CA ILE A 64 4.31 -16.72 1.23
C ILE A 64 5.26 -17.58 0.39
N ALA A 65 5.05 -18.90 0.35
CA ALA A 65 5.87 -19.80 -0.43
C ALA A 65 5.79 -19.49 -1.94
N GLN A 66 4.62 -19.09 -2.45
CA GLN A 66 4.46 -18.68 -3.85
C GLN A 66 5.35 -17.47 -4.18
N VAL A 67 5.38 -16.44 -3.33
CA VAL A 67 6.26 -15.27 -3.51
C VAL A 67 7.73 -15.67 -3.41
N GLN A 68 8.07 -16.49 -2.41
CA GLN A 68 9.45 -16.90 -2.14
C GLN A 68 10.03 -17.85 -3.18
N THR A 69 9.19 -18.61 -3.90
CA THR A 69 9.65 -19.51 -4.97
C THR A 69 10.36 -18.76 -6.09
N GLY A 70 10.03 -17.48 -6.32
CA GLY A 70 10.73 -16.61 -7.27
C GLY A 70 12.12 -16.16 -6.80
N GLY A 71 12.47 -16.35 -5.53
CA GLY A 71 13.79 -16.05 -4.96
C GLY A 71 14.05 -14.58 -4.62
N SER A 72 13.23 -13.64 -5.10
CA SER A 72 13.46 -12.21 -4.92
C SER A 72 13.20 -11.69 -3.50
N TYR A 73 12.41 -12.41 -2.69
CA TYR A 73 11.99 -11.93 -1.36
C TYR A 73 12.07 -13.02 -0.29
N PRO A 74 13.29 -13.39 0.18
CA PRO A 74 13.49 -14.47 1.14
C PRO A 74 12.89 -14.17 2.53
N THR A 75 12.73 -12.90 2.91
CA THR A 75 12.25 -12.52 4.24
C THR A 75 10.82 -12.04 4.20
N VAL A 76 10.00 -12.49 5.16
CA VAL A 76 8.63 -12.01 5.34
C VAL A 76 8.34 -11.78 6.82
N ASP A 77 7.60 -10.71 7.12
CA ASP A 77 6.96 -10.53 8.41
C ASP A 77 5.49 -10.12 8.26
N ALA A 78 4.77 -10.06 9.38
CA ALA A 78 3.40 -9.60 9.43
C ALA A 78 3.31 -8.38 10.35
N ILE A 79 2.64 -7.32 9.87
CA ILE A 79 2.30 -6.13 10.66
C ILE A 79 0.79 -5.99 10.71
N ARG A 80 0.28 -5.63 11.89
CA ARG A 80 -1.12 -5.25 12.09
C ARG A 80 -1.18 -3.89 12.78
N MET A 81 -1.89 -2.96 12.19
CA MET A 81 -2.17 -1.64 12.78
C MET A 81 -3.64 -1.56 13.17
N THR A 82 -3.89 -1.10 14.40
CA THR A 82 -5.25 -0.88 14.92
C THR A 82 -5.43 0.57 15.41
N PRO A 83 -6.67 1.06 15.56
CA PRO A 83 -6.95 2.41 16.05
C PRO A 83 -6.42 2.69 17.47
N GLU A 84 -6.18 1.64 18.25
CA GLU A 84 -5.66 1.70 19.62
C GLU A 84 -4.13 1.80 19.68
N HIS A 85 -3.42 1.64 18.55
CA HIS A 85 -1.96 1.70 18.55
C HIS A 85 -1.48 3.08 19.07
N PRO A 86 -0.65 3.13 20.13
CA PRO A 86 -0.30 4.39 20.79
C PRO A 86 0.42 5.36 19.85
N ASP A 87 1.29 4.84 18.99
CA ASP A 87 2.05 5.66 18.04
C ASP A 87 1.35 5.89 16.69
N ARG A 88 0.06 5.55 16.54
CA ARG A 88 -0.62 5.63 15.23
C ARG A 88 -0.50 7.00 14.55
N GLN A 89 -0.58 8.08 15.32
CA GLN A 89 -0.52 9.43 14.77
C GLN A 89 0.90 9.73 14.25
N ALA A 90 1.92 9.41 15.04
CA ALA A 90 3.31 9.61 14.66
C ALA A 90 3.70 8.76 13.44
N LEU A 91 3.28 7.49 13.42
CA LEU A 91 3.48 6.59 12.28
C LEU A 91 2.77 7.10 11.02
N ARG A 92 1.54 7.61 11.13
CA ARG A 92 0.80 8.14 9.97
C ARG A 92 1.53 9.33 9.38
N GLN A 93 1.98 10.26 10.22
CA GLN A 93 2.74 11.43 9.75
C GLN A 93 4.04 11.02 9.05
N LYS A 94 4.73 9.99 9.57
CA LYS A 94 5.93 9.46 8.93
C LYS A 94 5.64 8.85 7.55
N PHE A 95 4.57 8.05 7.43
CA PHE A 95 4.23 7.39 6.16
C PHE A 95 3.63 8.33 5.12
N LEU A 96 3.04 9.46 5.54
CA LEU A 96 2.53 10.50 4.65
C LEU A 96 3.64 11.33 3.98
N ALA A 97 4.86 11.32 4.49
CA ALA A 97 5.97 12.00 3.83
C ALA A 97 6.43 11.20 2.61
N GLU A 98 6.56 11.83 1.44
CA GLU A 98 7.07 11.15 0.24
C GLU A 98 8.49 10.62 0.48
N HIS A 99 8.70 9.36 0.12
CA HIS A 99 9.97 8.67 0.27
C HIS A 99 10.21 7.67 -0.86
N ILE A 100 11.45 7.17 -0.91
CA ILE A 100 11.84 6.00 -1.69
C ILE A 100 12.45 4.95 -0.76
N HIS A 101 12.44 3.71 -1.22
CA HIS A 101 13.20 2.60 -0.65
C HIS A 101 14.30 2.17 -1.63
N SER A 102 15.40 1.64 -1.11
CA SER A 102 16.47 1.06 -1.94
C SER A 102 16.15 -0.35 -2.44
N GLU A 103 15.06 -0.92 -1.94
CA GLU A 103 14.52 -2.23 -2.31
C GLU A 103 13.05 -2.10 -2.68
N ASP A 104 12.53 -3.14 -3.32
CA ASP A 104 11.12 -3.21 -3.69
C ASP A 104 10.25 -3.26 -2.43
N GLU A 105 9.18 -2.48 -2.43
CA GLU A 105 8.15 -2.54 -1.40
C GLU A 105 7.05 -3.50 -1.82
N VAL A 106 7.07 -4.70 -1.25
CA VAL A 106 6.06 -5.73 -1.52
C VAL A 106 5.15 -5.93 -0.31
N ARG A 107 3.84 -5.84 -0.55
CA ARG A 107 2.81 -5.99 0.48
C ARG A 107 1.69 -6.91 0.01
N PHE A 108 1.19 -7.73 0.93
CA PHE A 108 -0.06 -8.44 0.77
C PHE A 108 -0.99 -8.11 1.91
N PHE A 109 -2.12 -7.46 1.62
CA PHE A 109 -3.12 -7.11 2.63
C PHE A 109 -3.98 -8.32 2.93
N VAL A 110 -4.01 -8.73 4.20
CA VAL A 110 -4.82 -9.87 4.67
C VAL A 110 -6.06 -9.42 5.44
N GLU A 111 -6.10 -8.15 5.83
CA GLU A 111 -7.20 -7.52 6.56
C GLU A 111 -7.19 -6.01 6.32
N GLY A 112 -8.38 -5.40 6.32
CA GLY A 112 -8.53 -3.97 6.32
C GLY A 112 -8.08 -3.31 5.02
N GLN A 113 -7.54 -2.10 5.11
CA GLN A 113 -7.22 -1.26 3.95
C GLN A 113 -6.07 -0.27 4.19
N GLY A 114 -5.47 0.20 3.11
CA GLY A 114 -4.47 1.26 3.11
C GLY A 114 -4.34 1.91 1.74
N LEU A 115 -3.89 3.16 1.70
CA LEU A 115 -3.77 3.93 0.46
C LEU A 115 -2.29 4.10 0.06
N PHE A 116 -1.89 3.45 -1.03
CA PHE A 116 -0.62 3.72 -1.69
C PHE A 116 -0.77 4.91 -2.64
N CYS A 117 0.14 5.87 -2.56
CA CYS A 117 0.22 6.96 -3.52
C CYS A 117 1.59 6.92 -4.21
N LEU A 118 1.61 6.60 -5.50
CA LEU A 118 2.81 6.38 -6.29
C LEU A 118 3.05 7.59 -7.20
N HIS A 119 4.18 8.26 -7.05
CA HIS A 119 4.57 9.40 -7.86
C HIS A 119 5.55 8.95 -8.95
N ILE A 120 5.05 8.87 -10.18
CA ILE A 120 5.78 8.33 -11.33
C ILE A 120 5.75 9.34 -12.47
N GLY A 121 6.91 9.93 -12.77
CA GLY A 121 7.04 10.94 -13.81
C GLY A 121 6.24 12.20 -13.49
N VAL A 122 5.18 12.45 -14.25
CA VAL A 122 4.26 13.59 -14.09
C VAL A 122 2.87 13.15 -13.63
N GLU A 123 2.78 11.95 -13.05
CA GLU A 123 1.53 11.37 -12.57
C GLU A 123 1.65 10.94 -11.11
N VAL A 124 0.52 11.01 -10.40
CA VAL A 124 0.31 10.41 -9.09
C VAL A 124 -0.82 9.40 -9.20
N LEU A 125 -0.51 8.15 -8.84
CA LEU A 125 -1.46 7.05 -8.82
C LEU A 125 -1.83 6.76 -7.37
N GLN A 126 -3.10 6.95 -7.02
CA GLN A 126 -3.64 6.58 -5.72
C GLN A 126 -4.32 5.22 -5.83
N LEU A 127 -3.74 4.23 -5.17
CA LEU A 127 -4.24 2.86 -5.10
C LEU A 127 -4.71 2.54 -3.67
N LEU A 128 -6.02 2.52 -3.47
CA LEU A 128 -6.64 1.96 -2.29
C LEU A 128 -6.52 0.44 -2.37
N CYS A 129 -5.68 -0.13 -1.51
CA CYS A 129 -5.54 -1.56 -1.31
C CYS A 129 -6.44 -2.02 -0.16
N GLU A 130 -7.01 -3.21 -0.32
CA GLU A 130 -7.80 -3.88 0.70
C GLU A 130 -7.35 -5.33 0.89
N ALA A 131 -7.95 -6.02 1.86
CA ALA A 131 -7.79 -7.45 2.03
C ALA A 131 -7.91 -8.21 0.69
N GLY A 132 -6.89 -9.02 0.41
CA GLY A 132 -6.72 -9.78 -0.83
C GLY A 132 -5.81 -9.11 -1.85
N ASP A 133 -5.42 -7.86 -1.66
CA ASP A 133 -4.58 -7.15 -2.62
C ASP A 133 -3.09 -7.39 -2.33
N TRP A 134 -2.39 -7.84 -3.37
CA TRP A 134 -0.93 -7.89 -3.42
C TRP A 134 -0.43 -6.75 -4.29
N ILE A 135 0.58 -6.03 -3.81
CA ILE A 135 1.24 -4.93 -4.52
C ILE A 135 2.76 -5.10 -4.42
N SER A 136 3.45 -4.78 -5.51
CA SER A 136 4.91 -4.67 -5.58
C SER A 136 5.29 -3.32 -6.18
N VAL A 137 5.96 -2.49 -5.39
CA VAL A 137 6.47 -1.19 -5.82
C VAL A 137 7.99 -1.29 -5.98
N PRO A 138 8.55 -1.05 -7.17
CA PRO A 138 9.98 -1.15 -7.39
C PRO A 138 10.82 -0.19 -6.53
N ALA A 139 12.05 -0.60 -6.25
CA ALA A 139 13.06 0.25 -5.62
C ALA A 139 13.20 1.59 -6.36
N GLY A 140 13.37 2.67 -5.59
CA GLY A 140 13.52 4.02 -6.13
C GLY A 140 12.23 4.68 -6.60
N THR A 141 11.08 4.00 -6.60
CA THR A 141 9.78 4.64 -6.87
C THR A 141 9.43 5.58 -5.72
N LYS A 142 9.16 6.85 -6.04
CA LYS A 142 8.65 7.82 -5.07
C LYS A 142 7.23 7.46 -4.69
N HIS A 143 6.96 7.38 -3.40
CA HIS A 143 5.63 7.08 -2.90
C HIS A 143 5.42 7.58 -1.47
N TRP A 144 4.17 7.56 -1.03
CA TRP A 144 3.77 7.67 0.36
C TRP A 144 2.61 6.72 0.64
N PHE A 145 2.40 6.42 1.92
CA PHE A 145 1.35 5.51 2.37
C PHE A 145 0.46 6.20 3.40
N ASP A 146 -0.85 6.21 3.16
CA ASP A 146 -1.83 6.69 4.13
C ASP A 146 -2.61 5.51 4.71
N MET A 147 -2.37 5.26 6.00
CA MET A 147 -3.11 4.26 6.78
C MET A 147 -4.41 4.79 7.39
N GLY A 148 -4.75 6.06 7.17
CA GLY A 148 -5.94 6.68 7.74
C GLY A 148 -5.79 7.12 9.20
N PRO A 149 -6.73 7.93 9.72
CA PRO A 149 -6.67 8.44 11.09
C PRO A 149 -6.90 7.32 12.13
N GLU A 150 -7.70 6.32 11.77
CA GLU A 150 -8.02 5.14 12.56
C GLU A 150 -7.56 3.92 11.76
N PRO A 151 -6.25 3.60 11.77
CA PRO A 151 -5.72 2.56 10.91
C PRO A 151 -6.28 1.20 11.30
N HIS A 152 -6.75 0.47 10.30
CA HIS A 152 -7.20 -0.90 10.45
C HIS A 152 -6.72 -1.68 9.24
N PHE A 153 -5.56 -2.33 9.38
CA PHE A 153 -5.05 -3.24 8.38
C PHE A 153 -4.11 -4.28 9.00
N CYS A 154 -4.03 -5.42 8.33
CA CYS A 154 -2.97 -6.39 8.54
C CYS A 154 -2.34 -6.70 7.18
N ALA A 155 -1.03 -6.67 7.10
CA ALA A 155 -0.30 -6.92 5.87
C ALA A 155 0.91 -7.81 6.11
N LEU A 156 1.17 -8.72 5.16
CA LEU A 156 2.47 -9.38 5.02
C LEU A 156 3.41 -8.43 4.28
N ARG A 157 4.62 -8.30 4.79
CA ARG A 157 5.67 -7.48 4.18
C ARG A 157 6.80 -8.39 3.74
N PHE A 158 7.13 -8.35 2.45
CA PHE A 158 8.22 -9.14 1.89
C PHE A 158 9.42 -8.23 1.61
N PHE A 159 10.62 -8.73 1.89
CA PHE A 159 11.88 -7.98 1.80
C PHE A 159 12.98 -8.86 1.21
N ASP A 160 13.92 -8.22 0.50
CA ASP A 160 15.20 -8.85 0.14
C ASP A 160 16.16 -8.80 1.34
N ASN A 161 16.39 -7.61 1.89
CA ASN A 161 17.17 -7.37 3.10
C ASN A 161 16.36 -6.58 4.15
N PRO A 162 16.38 -6.98 5.43
CA PRO A 162 15.81 -6.20 6.53
C PRO A 162 16.35 -4.77 6.69
N GLU A 163 17.43 -4.38 6.01
CA GLU A 163 17.97 -3.02 6.02
C GLU A 163 17.41 -2.13 4.89
N GLY A 164 16.86 -2.72 3.82
CA GLY A 164 16.44 -2.00 2.60
C GLY A 164 15.14 -1.20 2.71
N TRP A 165 14.34 -1.42 3.76
CA TRP A 165 13.09 -0.67 4.01
C TRP A 165 13.31 0.70 4.64
N VAL A 166 14.55 1.13 4.89
CA VAL A 166 14.81 2.46 5.43
C VAL A 166 14.37 3.52 4.42
N ALA A 167 13.38 4.34 4.81
CA ALA A 167 12.82 5.39 3.97
C ALA A 167 13.84 6.53 3.75
N GLN A 168 14.06 6.89 2.49
CA GLN A 168 14.79 8.10 2.10
C GLN A 168 13.76 9.15 1.66
N PHE A 169 13.54 10.16 2.52
CA PHE A 169 12.51 11.18 2.28
C PHE A 169 12.94 12.17 1.20
N SER A 170 12.01 12.54 0.31
CA SER A 170 12.28 13.54 -0.73
C SER A 170 12.29 14.97 -0.20
N GLY A 171 11.53 15.23 0.87
CA GLY A 171 11.30 16.56 1.43
C GLY A 171 10.23 17.40 0.71
N ASP A 172 9.63 16.90 -0.38
CA ASP A 172 8.52 17.55 -1.06
C ASP A 172 7.20 17.28 -0.31
N PRO A 173 6.43 18.31 0.09
CA PRO A 173 5.11 18.13 0.72
C PRO A 173 4.02 17.77 -0.29
N ILE A 174 4.35 17.13 -1.42
CA ILE A 174 3.40 16.76 -2.48
C ILE A 174 2.20 15.97 -1.95
N ALA A 175 2.41 15.10 -0.96
CA ALA A 175 1.36 14.31 -0.33
C ALA A 175 0.23 15.16 0.29
N GLU A 176 0.51 16.40 0.71
CA GLU A 176 -0.51 17.30 1.26
C GLU A 176 -1.51 17.80 0.22
N ARG A 177 -1.20 17.64 -1.07
CA ARG A 177 -2.04 18.11 -2.18
C ARG A 177 -3.09 17.09 -2.59
N TYR A 178 -2.92 15.81 -2.26
CA TYR A 178 -3.77 14.72 -2.76
C TYR A 178 -4.80 14.26 -1.72
N PRO A 179 -5.98 13.75 -2.17
CA PRO A 179 -6.99 13.22 -1.28
C PRO A 179 -6.44 12.14 -0.35
N ARG A 180 -6.79 12.19 0.93
CA ARG A 180 -6.38 11.21 1.93
C ARG A 180 -7.33 10.03 1.99
N LEU A 181 -6.93 8.96 2.69
CA LEU A 181 -7.75 7.76 2.83
C LEU A 181 -9.13 8.05 3.44
N ASP A 182 -9.20 8.97 4.40
CA ASP A 182 -10.45 9.38 5.05
C ASP A 182 -11.41 10.15 4.11
N GLU A 183 -10.89 10.84 3.10
CA GLU A 183 -11.69 11.52 2.08
C GLU A 183 -12.24 10.54 1.04
N LEU A 184 -11.47 9.49 0.70
CA LEU A 184 -11.91 8.41 -0.19
C LEU A 184 -12.92 7.46 0.48
N SER A 185 -12.82 7.32 1.80
CA SER A 185 -13.68 6.45 2.61
C SER A 185 -14.97 7.14 3.09
N ALA A 186 -15.05 8.46 3.00
CA ALA A 186 -16.24 9.19 3.41
C ALA A 186 -17.44 8.85 2.49
N PRO A 187 -18.65 8.65 3.04
CA PRO A 187 -19.83 8.50 2.21
C PRO A 187 -19.96 9.75 1.35
N ARG A 188 -19.93 9.59 0.02
CA ARG A 188 -20.16 10.69 -0.93
C ARG A 188 -21.45 11.38 -0.54
N ARG A 189 -21.38 12.60 -0.04
CA ARG A 189 -22.56 13.43 0.22
C ARG A 189 -23.22 13.66 -1.14
N THR A 190 -24.33 12.94 -1.36
CA THR A 190 -25.26 13.17 -2.47
C THR A 190 -25.93 14.53 -2.36
#